data_AF-A0A1B7W681-F1
#
_entry.id   AF-A0A1B7W681-F1
#
_cell.length_a   1.000
_cell.length_b   1.000
_cell.length_c   1.000
_cell.angle_alpha   90.00
_cell.angle_beta   90.00
_cell.angle_gamma   90.00
#
_symmetry.space_group_name_H-M   'P 1'
#
loop_
_entity.id
_entity.type
_entity.pdbx_description
1 polymer ?
#
loop_
_entity_poly.entity_id
_entity_poly.type
_entity_poly.pdbx_seq_one_letter_code
_entity_poly.pdbx_strand_id
1 'polypeptide(L)'
;MEVCCTRPHCQHPKNYFPDLDDIKTLKTVQQKYCTSCGMPLILRDHYLPIKLLSRGGFGAAFLAIDRDTPTIKKCVVKQFQPSSNLTEEALKKAKILFEQEAKILEEIGLIFAQTKRWLEKFDLLIIPAVSF
;
A
#
# COMPACT_ATOMS: atom_id res chain seq x y z
N MET A 1 7.85 -14.86 -6.67
CA MET A 1 7.10 -14.09 -5.65
C MET A 1 5.69 -13.75 -6.14
N GLU A 2 4.68 -13.79 -5.26
CA GLU A 2 3.33 -13.24 -5.54
C GLU A 2 3.26 -11.75 -5.14
N VAL A 3 2.75 -10.91 -6.04
CA VAL A 3 2.46 -9.49 -5.82
C VAL A 3 0.97 -9.25 -6.00
N CYS A 4 0.35 -8.62 -5.01
CA CYS A 4 -1.07 -8.33 -4.93
C CYS A 4 -1.40 -6.98 -5.57
N CYS A 5 -2.32 -6.98 -6.52
CA CYS A 5 -2.93 -5.79 -7.09
C CYS A 5 -3.80 -5.10 -6.05
N THR A 6 -3.61 -3.78 -5.91
CA THR A 6 -4.38 -3.01 -4.93
C THR A 6 -5.59 -2.30 -5.51
N ARG A 7 -5.84 -2.43 -6.82
CA ARG A 7 -7.03 -1.82 -7.44
C ARG A 7 -8.31 -2.43 -6.84
N PRO A 8 -9.26 -1.60 -6.36
CA PRO A 8 -10.59 -2.08 -5.98
C PRO A 8 -11.23 -2.88 -7.11
N HIS A 9 -11.81 -4.05 -6.79
CA HIS A 9 -12.56 -4.88 -7.74
C HIS A 9 -11.74 -5.47 -8.91
N CYS A 10 -10.41 -5.56 -8.78
CA CYS A 10 -9.62 -6.35 -9.73
C CYS A 10 -10.08 -7.82 -9.69
N GLN A 11 -10.44 -8.39 -10.85
CA GLN A 11 -10.95 -9.76 -10.95
C GLN A 11 -9.88 -10.81 -10.62
N HIS A 12 -8.62 -10.56 -11.03
CA HIS A 12 -7.49 -11.43 -10.71
C HIS A 12 -6.37 -10.63 -10.06
N PRO A 13 -6.45 -10.39 -8.73
CA PRO A 13 -5.52 -9.48 -8.06
C PRO A 13 -4.14 -10.11 -7.81
N LYS A 14 -3.97 -11.42 -7.96
CA LYS A 14 -2.70 -12.10 -7.70
C LYS A 14 -1.85 -12.15 -8.97
N ASN A 15 -0.64 -11.64 -8.90
CA ASN A 15 0.31 -11.63 -10.01
C ASN A 15 1.59 -12.36 -9.57
N TYR A 16 2.08 -13.29 -10.37
CA TYR A 16 3.25 -14.09 -10.02
C TYR A 16 4.48 -13.70 -10.85
N PHE A 17 5.57 -13.38 -10.16
CA PHE A 17 6.84 -12.94 -10.73
C PHE A 17 8.00 -13.72 -10.08
N PRO A 18 8.47 -14.83 -10.69
CA PRO A 18 9.56 -15.65 -10.16
C PRO A 18 10.88 -14.88 -10.04
N ASP A 19 11.12 -13.92 -10.94
CA ASP A 19 12.31 -13.08 -10.96
C ASP A 19 12.48 -12.25 -9.68
N LEU A 20 11.37 -11.95 -8.99
CA LEU A 20 11.40 -11.17 -7.75
C LEU A 20 11.86 -11.98 -6.53
N ASP A 21 11.96 -13.31 -6.61
CA ASP A 21 12.49 -14.13 -5.50
C ASP A 21 13.99 -13.88 -5.24
N ASP A 22 14.71 -13.34 -6.24
CA ASP A 22 16.08 -12.85 -6.09
C ASP A 22 16.09 -11.41 -5.53
N ILE A 23 16.82 -11.21 -4.41
CA ILE A 23 16.89 -9.92 -3.72
C ILE A 23 17.50 -8.82 -4.59
N LYS A 24 18.51 -9.15 -5.43
CA LYS A 24 19.15 -8.14 -6.30
C LYS A 24 18.14 -7.61 -7.30
N THR A 25 17.42 -8.52 -7.95
CA THR A 25 16.35 -8.19 -8.88
C THR A 25 15.23 -7.42 -8.19
N LEU A 26 14.76 -7.86 -7.02
CA LEU A 26 13.72 -7.17 -6.25
C LEU A 26 14.03 -5.69 -5.99
N LYS A 27 15.30 -5.36 -5.69
CA LYS A 27 15.75 -3.99 -5.44
C LYS A 27 15.78 -3.12 -6.69
N THR A 28 16.12 -3.68 -7.85
CA THR A 28 16.37 -2.91 -9.08
C THR A 28 15.31 -3.06 -10.15
N VAL A 29 14.32 -3.93 -9.94
CA VAL A 29 13.30 -4.23 -10.94
C VAL A 29 12.52 -2.98 -11.31
N GLN A 30 12.25 -2.84 -12.60
CA GLN A 30 11.38 -1.78 -13.12
C GLN A 30 9.92 -2.00 -12.72
N GLN A 31 9.10 -0.97 -12.91
CA GLN A 31 7.67 -1.03 -12.63
C GLN A 31 7.02 -2.29 -13.22
N LYS A 32 6.32 -3.04 -12.38
CA LYS A 32 5.44 -4.15 -12.79
C LYS A 32 3.99 -3.68 -12.78
N TYR A 33 3.18 -4.31 -13.62
CA TYR A 33 1.76 -3.98 -13.77
C TYR A 33 0.91 -5.22 -13.60
N CYS A 34 -0.30 -5.04 -13.07
CA CYS A 34 -1.27 -6.09 -12.92
C CYS A 34 -1.69 -6.60 -14.30
N THR A 35 -1.54 -7.89 -14.55
CA THR A 35 -1.90 -8.52 -15.83
C THR A 35 -3.41 -8.46 -16.10
N SER A 36 -4.22 -8.36 -15.05
CA SER A 36 -5.69 -8.32 -15.17
C SER A 36 -6.27 -6.91 -15.37
N CYS A 37 -5.60 -5.84 -14.94
CA CYS A 37 -6.21 -4.50 -14.96
C CYS A 37 -5.24 -3.34 -15.22
N GLY A 38 -3.96 -3.62 -15.48
CA GLY A 38 -2.94 -2.59 -15.77
C GLY A 38 -2.54 -1.72 -14.57
N MET A 39 -3.03 -2.00 -13.36
CA MET A 39 -2.64 -1.24 -12.16
C MET A 39 -1.14 -1.39 -11.88
N PRO A 40 -0.40 -0.30 -11.60
CA PRO A 40 0.96 -0.36 -11.08
C PRO A 40 1.03 -1.23 -9.80
N LEU A 41 1.95 -2.20 -9.77
CA LEU A 41 2.11 -3.13 -8.64
C LEU A 41 3.20 -2.73 -7.64
N ILE A 42 4.17 -1.94 -8.08
CA ILE A 42 5.14 -1.27 -7.19
C ILE A 42 4.55 0.10 -6.86
N LEU A 43 4.28 0.34 -5.58
CA LEU A 43 3.65 1.57 -5.09
C LEU A 43 4.72 2.52 -4.59
N ARG A 44 4.62 3.80 -4.99
CA ARG A 44 5.64 4.84 -4.69
C ARG A 44 7.06 4.35 -5.01
N ASP A 45 7.19 3.58 -6.09
CA ASP A 45 8.45 3.01 -6.58
C ASP A 45 9.20 2.07 -5.63
N HIS A 46 8.64 1.71 -4.47
CA HIS A 46 9.33 0.84 -3.51
C HIS A 46 8.50 -0.16 -2.70
N TYR A 47 7.19 0.01 -2.55
CA TYR A 47 6.37 -0.94 -1.80
C TYR A 47 5.76 -1.97 -2.74
N LEU A 48 5.99 -3.25 -2.47
CA LEU A 48 5.35 -4.36 -3.18
C LEU A 48 4.31 -5.01 -2.26
N PRO A 49 3.00 -4.77 -2.48
CA PRO A 49 1.96 -5.47 -1.74
C PRO A 49 2.01 -6.95 -2.06
N ILE A 50 2.09 -7.81 -1.05
CA ILE A 50 2.18 -9.27 -1.21
C ILE A 50 0.95 -10.00 -0.68
N LYS A 51 0.15 -9.37 0.18
CA LYS A 51 -1.07 -9.97 0.74
C LYS A 51 -2.06 -8.91 1.23
N LEU A 52 -3.33 -9.05 0.91
CA LEU A 52 -4.41 -8.29 1.56
C LEU A 52 -4.57 -8.78 3.01
N LEU A 53 -4.46 -7.87 3.98
CA LEU A 53 -4.66 -8.14 5.40
C LEU A 53 -6.10 -7.90 5.82
N SER A 54 -6.66 -6.75 5.43
CA SER A 54 -8.03 -6.39 5.77
C SER A 54 -8.60 -5.40 4.77
N ARG A 55 -9.93 -5.37 4.69
CA ARG A 55 -10.69 -4.34 4.00
C ARG A 55 -11.78 -3.86 4.96
N GLY A 56 -11.81 -2.57 5.23
CA GLY A 56 -12.77 -1.92 6.12
C GLY A 56 -13.55 -0.83 5.40
N GLY A 57 -14.42 -0.13 6.12
CA GLY A 57 -15.35 0.84 5.55
C GLY A 57 -14.71 2.02 4.80
N PHE A 58 -13.41 2.29 5.01
CA PHE A 58 -12.72 3.45 4.45
C PHE A 58 -11.44 3.09 3.68
N GLY A 59 -11.10 1.80 3.58
CA GLY A 59 -9.83 1.42 2.97
C GLY A 59 -9.47 -0.05 3.03
N ALA A 60 -8.29 -0.36 2.49
CA ALA A 60 -7.70 -1.69 2.50
C ALA A 60 -6.29 -1.64 3.07
N ALA A 61 -5.92 -2.63 3.88
CA ALA A 61 -4.58 -2.80 4.41
C ALA A 61 -3.92 -4.03 3.76
N PHE A 62 -2.67 -3.88 3.35
CA PHE A 62 -1.88 -4.90 2.69
C PHE A 62 -0.58 -5.11 3.44
N LEU A 63 -0.16 -6.36 3.62
CA LEU A 63 1.22 -6.68 3.91
C LEU A 63 2.01 -6.42 2.63
N ALA A 64 3.10 -5.68 2.74
CA ALA A 64 3.97 -5.32 1.66
C ALA A 64 5.43 -5.54 2.02
N ILE A 65 6.27 -5.57 1.01
CA ILE A 65 7.72 -5.51 1.13
C ILE A 65 8.15 -4.08 0.81
N ASP A 66 8.98 -3.49 1.66
CA ASP A 66 9.71 -2.26 1.41
C ASP A 66 11.07 -2.60 0.81
N ARG A 67 11.19 -2.40 -0.50
CA ARG A 67 12.41 -2.76 -1.26
C ARG A 67 13.55 -1.75 -1.12
N ASP A 68 13.27 -0.56 -0.57
CA ASP A 68 14.27 0.49 -0.39
C ASP A 68 15.06 0.31 0.90
N THR A 69 14.52 -0.47 1.86
CA THR A 69 15.26 -0.80 3.07
C THR A 69 16.45 -1.74 2.77
N PRO A 70 17.61 -1.56 3.44
CA PRO A 70 18.77 -2.44 3.25
C PRO A 70 18.45 -3.93 3.43
N THR A 71 17.57 -4.22 4.39
CA THR A 71 17.18 -5.57 4.83
C THR A 71 15.87 -6.07 4.20
N ILE A 72 15.25 -5.37 3.25
CA ILE A 72 13.98 -5.76 2.61
C ILE A 72 12.89 -6.08 3.67
N LYS A 73 12.55 -5.07 4.45
CA LYS A 73 11.59 -5.22 5.56
C LYS A 73 10.18 -5.39 5.03
N LYS A 74 9.35 -6.08 5.82
CA LYS A 74 7.91 -6.08 5.62
C LYS A 74 7.30 -4.83 6.26
N CYS A 75 6.26 -4.30 5.65
CA CYS A 75 5.45 -3.20 6.16
C CYS A 75 3.97 -3.43 5.86
N VAL A 76 3.11 -2.59 6.43
CA VAL A 76 1.69 -2.53 6.10
C VAL A 76 1.43 -1.30 5.25
N VAL A 77 0.93 -1.50 4.03
CA VAL A 77 0.42 -0.42 3.17
C VAL A 77 -1.09 -0.35 3.38
N LYS A 78 -1.58 0.75 3.93
CA LYS A 78 -3.00 1.12 3.96
C LYS A 78 -3.34 2.02 2.78
N GLN A 79 -4.44 1.75 2.11
CA GLN A 79 -4.96 2.57 1.03
C GLN A 79 -6.33 3.08 1.41
N PHE A 80 -6.55 4.39 1.27
CA PHE A 80 -7.89 4.96 1.34
C PHE A 80 -8.67 4.52 0.10
N GLN A 81 -9.70 3.74 0.32
CA GLN A 81 -10.55 3.16 -0.72
C GLN A 81 -11.99 3.24 -0.23
N PRO A 82 -12.57 4.45 -0.18
CA PRO A 82 -13.92 4.64 0.28
C PRO A 82 -14.90 3.91 -0.64
N SER A 83 -15.95 3.35 -0.05
CA SER A 83 -17.02 2.74 -0.84
C SER A 83 -17.69 3.78 -1.74
N SER A 84 -18.03 3.40 -2.96
CA SER A 84 -18.63 4.30 -3.97
C SER A 84 -20.01 4.84 -3.59
N ASN A 85 -20.63 4.31 -2.53
CA ASN A 85 -21.96 4.67 -2.04
C ASN A 85 -21.94 5.62 -0.82
N LEU A 86 -20.77 6.15 -0.42
CA LEU A 86 -20.71 7.12 0.67
C LEU A 86 -21.27 8.48 0.24
N THR A 87 -21.99 9.15 1.13
CA THR A 87 -22.35 10.57 0.94
C THR A 87 -21.10 11.45 0.97
N GLU A 88 -21.19 12.67 0.46
CA GLU A 88 -20.05 13.59 0.46
C GLU A 88 -19.55 13.88 1.90
N GLU A 89 -20.46 14.03 2.86
CA GLU A 89 -20.14 14.22 4.28
C GLU A 89 -19.44 13.00 4.87
N ALA A 90 -19.93 11.79 4.54
CA ALA A 90 -19.32 10.54 4.99
C ALA A 90 -17.93 10.35 4.39
N LEU A 91 -17.73 10.72 3.11
CA LEU A 91 -16.44 10.68 2.43
C LEU A 91 -15.44 11.66 3.07
N LYS A 92 -15.86 12.90 3.35
CA LYS A 92 -15.03 13.89 4.06
C LYS A 92 -14.62 13.39 5.44
N LYS A 93 -15.57 12.84 6.21
CA LYS A 93 -15.30 12.27 7.53
C LYS A 93 -14.34 11.08 7.46
N ALA A 94 -14.52 10.20 6.49
CA ALA A 94 -13.64 9.05 6.27
C ALA A 94 -12.20 9.50 5.96
N LYS A 95 -12.03 10.52 5.12
CA LYS A 95 -10.72 11.09 4.80
C LYS A 95 -10.05 11.68 6.04
N ILE A 96 -10.79 12.45 6.84
CA ILE A 96 -10.28 13.01 8.11
C ILE A 96 -9.82 11.91 9.06
N LEU A 97 -10.61 10.84 9.24
CA LEU A 97 -10.25 9.73 10.12
C LEU A 97 -8.99 8.98 9.62
N PHE A 98 -8.86 8.80 8.31
CA PHE A 98 -7.68 8.19 7.69
C PHE A 98 -6.41 9.03 7.93
N GLU A 99 -6.51 10.36 7.75
CA GLU A 99 -5.42 11.30 8.01
C GLU A 99 -5.07 11.41 9.51
N GLN A 100 -6.07 11.32 10.38
CA GLN A 100 -5.87 11.31 11.84
C GLN A 100 -5.14 10.06 12.31
N GLU A 101 -5.49 8.88 11.78
CA GLU A 101 -4.76 7.65 12.07
C GLU A 101 -3.27 7.79 11.69
N ALA A 102 -3.00 8.35 10.51
CA ALA A 102 -1.64 8.61 10.05
C ALA A 102 -0.86 9.51 11.02
N LYS A 103 -1.49 10.61 11.46
CA LYS A 103 -0.90 11.57 12.38
C LYS A 103 -0.58 10.93 13.74
N ILE A 104 -1.52 10.17 14.30
CA ILE A 104 -1.34 9.50 15.60
C ILE A 104 -0.17 8.51 15.52
N LEU A 105 -0.13 7.69 14.46
CA LEU A 105 0.92 6.69 14.28
C LEU A 105 2.31 7.32 14.07
N GLU A 106 2.39 8.50 13.43
CA GLU A 106 3.61 9.31 13.35
C GLU A 106 4.03 9.84 14.73
N GLU A 107 3.10 10.39 15.51
CA GLU A 107 3.38 10.93 16.86
C GLU A 107 3.92 9.87 17.82
N ILE A 108 3.44 8.62 17.73
CA ILE A 108 3.93 7.50 18.55
C ILE A 108 5.15 6.77 17.95
N GLY A 109 5.73 7.28 16.86
CA GLY A 109 6.95 6.75 16.25
C GLY A 109 6.78 5.42 15.50
N LEU A 110 5.54 5.03 15.18
CA LEU A 110 5.23 3.80 14.44
C LEU A 110 5.17 4.02 12.93
N ILE A 111 5.37 5.24 12.43
CA ILE A 111 5.56 5.55 11.02
C ILE A 111 6.79 6.46 10.88
N PHE A 112 7.69 6.12 9.96
CA PHE A 112 8.70 7.05 9.47
C PHE A 112 8.14 7.73 8.23
N ALA A 113 7.55 8.91 8.41
CA ALA A 113 6.99 9.68 7.31
C ALA A 113 8.13 10.29 6.49
N GLN A 114 8.81 9.49 5.65
CA GLN A 114 9.45 10.08 4.48
C GLN A 114 8.33 10.61 3.58
N THR A 115 8.12 11.92 3.74
CA THR A 115 7.35 12.85 2.90
C THR A 115 5.83 12.89 3.09
N LYS A 116 5.45 13.85 3.93
CA LYS A 116 4.24 14.70 3.84
C LYS A 116 4.24 15.55 2.56
N ARG A 117 4.47 14.95 1.38
CA ARG A 117 4.51 15.68 0.11
C ARG A 117 3.85 14.83 -0.97
N TRP A 118 2.83 15.42 -1.60
CA TRP A 118 2.10 14.95 -2.79
C TRP A 118 0.88 14.02 -2.55
N LEU A 119 -0.18 14.59 -1.96
CA LEU A 119 -1.55 14.05 -1.91
C LEU A 119 -2.30 14.21 -3.26
N GLU A 120 -1.70 13.85 -4.40
CA GLU A 120 -2.37 14.07 -5.70
C GLU A 120 -2.47 12.85 -6.63
N LYS A 121 -2.16 11.62 -6.17
CA LYS A 121 -2.42 10.47 -7.07
C LYS A 121 -2.77 9.14 -6.39
N PHE A 122 -2.33 8.91 -5.16
CA PHE A 122 -2.59 7.66 -4.46
C PHE A 122 -2.72 7.91 -2.96
N ASP A 123 -3.94 7.90 -2.44
CA ASP A 123 -4.25 8.04 -1.01
C ASP A 123 -3.71 6.82 -0.22
N LEU A 124 -2.41 6.84 0.08
CA LEU A 124 -1.68 5.73 0.72
C LEU A 124 -1.10 6.17 2.07
N LEU A 125 -1.34 5.36 3.09
CA LEU A 125 -0.75 5.40 4.42
C LEU A 125 0.18 4.20 4.58
N ILE A 126 1.45 4.41 4.92
CA ILE A 126 2.41 3.32 5.11
C ILE A 126 2.75 3.20 6.58
N ILE A 127 2.59 1.99 7.12
CA ILE A 127 2.92 1.65 8.50
C ILE A 127 4.06 0.64 8.45
N PRO A 128 5.32 0.98 8.81
CA PRO A 128 6.36 -0.03 8.97
C PRO A 128 5.86 -1.12 9.91
N ALA A 129 6.08 -2.38 9.56
CA ALA A 129 5.58 -3.47 10.40
C ALA A 129 6.32 -3.38 11.73
N VAL A 130 5.58 -3.11 12.80
CA VAL A 130 6.02 -3.47 14.14
C VAL A 130 6.16 -4.99 14.10
N SER A 131 7.38 -5.49 14.25
CA SER A 131 7.55 -6.92 14.48
C SER A 131 6.86 -7.21 15.81
N PHE A 132 5.73 -7.92 15.75
CA PHE A 132 5.16 -8.55 16.95
C PHE A 132 6.05 -9.75 17.33
#